data_AF-A0A2P4YPD5-F1
#
_entry.id   AF-A0A2P4YPD5-F1
#
_cell.length_a   1.000
_cell.length_b   1.000
_cell.length_c   1.000
_cell.angle_alpha   90.00
_cell.angle_beta   90.00
_cell.angle_gamma   90.00
#
_symmetry.space_group_name_H-M   'P 1'
#
loop_
_entity.id
_entity.type
_entity.pdbx_description
1 polymer ?
#
loop_
_entity_poly.entity_id
_entity_poly.type
_entity_poly.pdbx_seq_one_letter_code
_entity_poly.pdbx_strand_id
1 'polypeptide(L)'
;MQVSNEELDLEPGVYMREGTGLLAQLRDQLVMLPEIEELTPECDIDSADVGEPGKTTPEMEKKLRDILKYHRKIFLGDGNAAPAPARGVVCDLDVGDAKPVAQRPRSVAPHLMLKVYELLKKLLETGLIEYSNSP
;
A
#
# COMPACT_ATOMS: atom_id res chain seq x y z
N MET A 1 -48.27 7.22 32.37
CA MET A 1 -47.38 8.17 31.67
C MET A 1 -46.79 7.39 30.50
N GLN A 2 -47.32 7.62 29.30
CA GLN A 2 -46.91 6.94 28.07
C GLN A 2 -45.47 7.35 27.74
N VAL A 3 -44.61 6.36 27.54
CA VAL A 3 -43.26 6.55 27.00
C VAL A 3 -43.41 6.48 25.49
N SER A 4 -43.39 7.63 24.83
CA SER A 4 -43.26 7.70 23.37
C SER A 4 -41.80 7.38 23.02
N ASN A 5 -41.55 6.14 22.62
CA ASN A 5 -40.37 5.77 21.84
C ASN A 5 -40.57 6.36 20.44
N GLU A 6 -39.99 7.54 20.22
CA GLU A 6 -39.75 8.02 18.87
C GLU A 6 -38.43 7.40 18.40
N GLU A 7 -38.53 6.28 17.68
CA GLU A 7 -37.47 5.78 16.81
C GLU A 7 -37.19 6.89 15.78
N LEU A 8 -36.15 7.68 16.07
CA LEU A 8 -35.61 8.60 15.08
C LEU A 8 -34.88 7.74 14.04
N ASP A 9 -35.55 7.54 12.91
CA ASP A 9 -34.96 7.13 11.63
C ASP A 9 -33.82 8.11 11.28
N LEU A 10 -32.65 7.85 11.84
CA LEU A 10 -31.43 8.53 11.44
C LEU A 10 -30.97 7.85 10.15
N GLU A 11 -31.32 8.45 9.01
CA GLU A 11 -30.68 8.14 7.74
C GLU A 11 -29.16 8.08 7.93
N PRO A 12 -28.42 7.23 7.18
CA PRO A 12 -26.96 7.14 7.27
C PRO A 12 -26.31 8.48 6.91
N GLY A 13 -26.19 9.36 7.90
CA GLY A 13 -25.63 10.69 7.75
C GLY A 13 -24.14 10.57 7.54
N VAL A 14 -23.69 10.82 6.31
CA VAL A 14 -22.28 10.96 5.98
C VAL A 14 -21.77 12.28 6.57
N TYR A 15 -20.85 12.21 7.53
CA TYR A 15 -20.28 13.41 8.15
C TYR A 15 -19.11 13.93 7.32
N MET A 16 -19.26 15.13 6.77
CA MET A 16 -18.21 15.83 6.03
C MET A 16 -17.28 16.54 7.03
N ARG A 17 -16.05 16.04 7.18
CA ARG A 17 -15.06 16.61 8.10
C ARG A 17 -14.00 17.40 7.32
N GLU A 18 -13.81 18.67 7.66
CA GLU A 18 -12.62 19.42 7.23
C GLU A 18 -11.37 18.84 7.91
N GLY A 19 -10.31 18.61 7.12
CA GLY A 19 -9.12 17.91 7.56
C GLY A 19 -8.50 18.51 8.83
N THR A 20 -8.01 17.66 9.73
CA THR A 20 -7.35 18.10 10.97
C THR A 20 -5.98 18.73 10.68
N GLY A 21 -5.60 19.71 11.51
CA GLY A 21 -4.26 20.31 11.49
C GLY A 21 -3.11 19.30 11.69
N LEU A 22 -3.38 18.11 12.24
CA LEU A 22 -2.41 17.00 12.34
C LEU A 22 -1.88 16.55 10.96
N LEU A 23 -2.70 16.63 9.90
CA LEU A 23 -2.26 16.31 8.54
C LEU A 23 -1.36 17.39 7.92
N ALA A 24 -1.30 18.59 8.50
CA ALA A 24 -0.38 19.64 8.07
C ALA A 24 1.06 19.30 8.44
N GLN A 25 1.28 18.59 9.56
CA GLN A 25 2.62 18.14 10.00
C GLN A 25 3.22 17.05 9.08
N LEU A 26 2.37 16.33 8.34
CA LEU A 26 2.79 15.31 7.36
C LEU A 26 2.97 15.89 5.95
N ARG A 27 2.68 17.17 5.71
CA ARG A 27 2.76 17.80 4.39
C ARG A 27 4.18 17.71 3.80
N ASP A 28 5.19 17.82 4.67
CA ASP A 28 6.60 17.78 4.28
C ASP A 28 7.16 16.35 4.18
N GLN A 29 6.39 15.32 4.57
CA GLN A 29 6.76 13.90 4.44
C GLN A 29 6.23 13.25 3.15
N LEU A 30 5.44 13.98 2.34
CA LEU A 30 4.75 13.45 1.15
C LEU A 30 5.54 13.59 -0.16
N VAL A 31 6.83 13.97 -0.11
CA VAL A 31 7.57 14.41 -1.31
C VAL A 31 8.20 13.28 -2.14
N MET A 32 8.32 12.07 -1.62
CA MET A 32 8.92 10.97 -2.39
C MET A 32 7.83 9.99 -2.84
N LEU A 33 7.02 10.42 -3.82
CA LEU A 33 6.23 9.46 -4.59
C LEU A 33 7.21 8.43 -5.18
N PRO A 34 7.00 7.13 -4.95
CA PRO A 34 7.80 6.08 -5.57
C PRO A 34 7.97 6.32 -7.07
N GLU A 35 9.20 6.35 -7.56
CA GLU A 35 9.43 6.12 -8.98
C GLU A 35 9.08 4.66 -9.24
N ILE A 36 7.98 4.45 -9.96
CA ILE A 36 7.52 3.12 -10.32
C ILE A 36 7.79 2.99 -11.78
N GLU A 37 8.87 2.31 -12.14
CA GLU A 37 9.09 1.83 -13.51
C GLU A 37 8.28 0.54 -13.70
N GLU A 38 8.48 -0.43 -12.80
CA GLU A 38 7.72 -1.68 -12.71
C GLU A 38 7.27 -1.90 -11.25
N LEU A 39 6.02 -2.35 -11.03
CA LEU A 39 5.53 -2.68 -9.68
C LEU A 39 5.97 -4.08 -9.22
N THR A 40 6.42 -4.94 -10.14
CA THR A 40 6.85 -6.31 -9.82
C THR A 40 8.13 -6.66 -10.58
N PRO A 41 9.22 -5.88 -10.41
CA PRO A 41 10.50 -6.25 -11.01
C PRO A 41 10.95 -7.61 -10.45
N GLU A 42 11.54 -8.44 -11.30
CA GLU A 42 12.15 -9.67 -10.81
C GLU A 42 13.38 -9.33 -9.97
N CYS A 43 13.55 -10.03 -8.84
CA CYS A 43 14.76 -9.90 -8.02
C CYS A 43 16.01 -10.31 -8.81
N ASP A 44 17.01 -9.42 -8.82
CA ASP A 44 18.34 -9.72 -9.34
C ASP A 44 19.19 -10.40 -8.26
N ILE A 45 19.28 -11.73 -8.37
CA ILE A 45 20.06 -12.56 -7.45
C ILE A 45 21.56 -12.54 -7.81
N ASP A 46 21.92 -12.11 -9.02
CA ASP A 46 23.31 -12.10 -9.46
C ASP A 46 24.07 -10.90 -8.87
N SER A 47 23.42 -9.75 -8.72
CA SER A 47 23.97 -8.58 -8.01
C SER A 47 23.88 -8.66 -6.48
N ALA A 48 23.21 -9.68 -5.94
CA ALA A 48 23.10 -9.86 -4.49
C ALA A 48 24.48 -10.01 -3.84
N ASP A 49 24.68 -9.28 -2.74
CA ASP A 49 25.85 -9.42 -1.88
C ASP A 49 25.71 -10.70 -1.03
N VAL A 50 26.53 -11.70 -1.35
CA VAL A 50 26.44 -13.04 -0.78
C VAL A 50 27.78 -13.41 -0.15
N GLY A 51 27.78 -13.53 1.18
CA GLY A 51 28.95 -13.97 1.95
C GLY A 51 29.78 -12.81 2.52
N GLU A 52 30.78 -13.18 3.32
CA GLU A 52 31.72 -12.23 3.93
C GLU A 52 33.17 -12.53 3.46
N PRO A 53 33.91 -11.50 2.99
CA PRO A 53 35.31 -11.64 2.59
C PRO A 53 36.16 -12.26 3.69
N GLY A 54 36.92 -13.30 3.36
CA GLY A 54 37.84 -13.98 4.29
C GLY A 54 37.19 -14.97 5.27
N LYS A 55 35.86 -15.06 5.31
CA LYS A 55 35.13 -16.07 6.12
C LYS A 55 34.39 -17.11 5.28
N THR A 56 33.85 -16.68 4.13
CA THR A 56 33.02 -17.54 3.28
C THR A 56 33.89 -18.21 2.22
N THR A 57 33.80 -19.54 2.08
CA THR A 57 34.49 -20.24 1.00
C THR A 57 33.69 -20.11 -0.31
N PRO A 58 34.35 -20.20 -1.48
CA PRO A 58 33.66 -20.14 -2.77
C PRO A 58 32.53 -21.19 -2.92
N GLU A 59 32.67 -22.37 -2.31
CA GLU A 59 31.65 -23.42 -2.34
C GLU A 59 30.42 -23.04 -1.53
N MET A 60 30.61 -22.38 -0.38
CA MET A 60 29.52 -21.91 0.48
C MET A 60 28.73 -20.78 -0.21
N GLU A 61 29.44 -19.84 -0.83
CA GLU A 61 28.82 -18.76 -1.59
C GLU A 61 28.00 -19.32 -2.77
N LYS A 62 28.58 -20.25 -3.54
CA LYS A 62 27.88 -20.91 -4.65
C LYS A 62 26.61 -21.60 -4.17
N LYS A 63 26.70 -22.36 -3.08
CA LYS A 63 25.54 -23.07 -2.51
C LYS A 63 24.44 -22.10 -2.08
N LEU A 64 24.79 -20.97 -1.47
CA LEU A 64 23.82 -19.95 -1.06
C LEU A 64 23.17 -19.30 -2.29
N ARG A 65 23.96 -18.96 -3.31
CA ARG A 65 23.46 -18.38 -4.56
C ARG A 65 22.52 -19.34 -5.30
N ASP A 66 22.81 -20.64 -5.31
CA ASP A 66 21.93 -21.65 -5.90
C ASP A 66 20.57 -21.72 -5.18
N ILE A 67 20.56 -21.61 -3.84
CA ILE A 67 19.32 -21.56 -3.03
C ILE A 67 18.52 -20.30 -3.34
N LEU A 68 19.17 -19.14 -3.40
CA LEU A 68 18.52 -17.88 -3.74
C LEU A 68 17.90 -17.90 -5.14
N LYS A 69 18.63 -18.47 -6.12
CA LYS A 69 18.12 -18.65 -7.49
C LYS A 69 16.91 -19.58 -7.54
N TYR A 70 16.94 -20.68 -6.77
CA TYR A 70 15.81 -21.60 -6.68
C TYR A 70 14.55 -20.93 -6.11
N HIS A 71 14.71 -20.07 -5.10
CA HIS A 71 13.61 -19.36 -4.44
C HIS A 71 13.31 -17.96 -5.01
N ARG A 72 13.84 -17.61 -6.19
CA ARG A 72 13.72 -16.27 -6.80
C ARG A 72 12.30 -15.71 -6.83
N LYS A 73 11.29 -16.56 -7.02
CA LYS A 73 9.87 -16.17 -7.10
C LYS A 73 9.27 -15.60 -5.81
N ILE A 74 9.94 -15.78 -4.68
CA ILE A 74 9.47 -15.32 -3.37
C ILE A 74 10.05 -13.93 -3.05
N PHE A 75 11.20 -13.60 -3.64
CA PHE A 75 11.85 -12.31 -3.43
C PHE A 75 11.18 -11.22 -4.25
N LEU A 76 11.07 -10.05 -3.63
CA LEU A 76 10.69 -8.82 -4.31
C LEU A 76 11.92 -8.29 -5.06
N GLY A 77 11.69 -7.75 -6.25
CA GLY A 77 12.73 -6.98 -6.94
C GLY A 77 13.03 -5.67 -6.22
N ASP A 78 14.01 -4.95 -6.78
CA ASP A 78 14.44 -3.68 -6.22
C ASP A 78 13.33 -2.60 -6.34
N GLY A 79 13.50 -1.50 -5.61
CA GLY A 79 12.56 -0.40 -5.57
C GLY A 79 11.29 -0.71 -4.79
N ASN A 80 10.22 0.02 -5.11
CA ASN A 80 8.92 -0.10 -4.44
C ASN A 80 8.08 -1.24 -5.04
N ALA A 81 8.67 -2.44 -5.12
CA ALA A 81 7.99 -3.63 -5.61
C ALA A 81 6.83 -4.01 -4.68
N ALA A 82 5.65 -4.16 -5.27
CA ALA A 82 4.45 -4.58 -4.58
C ALA A 82 4.44 -6.10 -4.36
N PRO A 83 4.14 -6.59 -3.15
CA PRO A 83 3.89 -8.00 -2.94
C PRO A 83 2.66 -8.46 -3.72
N ALA A 84 2.68 -9.71 -4.16
CA ALA A 84 1.48 -10.35 -4.70
C ALA A 84 0.36 -10.32 -3.64
N PRO A 85 -0.91 -10.22 -4.05
CA PRO A 85 -2.03 -10.28 -3.12
C PRO A 85 -1.94 -11.51 -2.20
N ALA A 86 -2.10 -11.28 -0.89
CA ALA A 86 -2.07 -12.35 0.10
C ALA A 86 -3.21 -13.34 -0.18
N ARG A 87 -2.87 -14.62 -0.38
CA ARG A 87 -3.86 -15.66 -0.65
C ARG A 87 -4.46 -16.16 0.67
N GLY A 88 -5.77 -16.03 0.83
CA GLY A 88 -6.54 -16.78 1.84
C GLY A 88 -6.71 -16.12 3.21
N VAL A 89 -6.37 -14.83 3.37
CA VAL A 89 -6.67 -14.07 4.58
C VAL A 89 -7.42 -12.79 4.20
N VAL A 90 -8.65 -12.66 4.68
CA VAL A 90 -9.39 -11.40 4.66
C VAL A 90 -9.16 -10.73 6.02
N CYS A 91 -8.75 -9.47 6.01
CA CYS A 91 -8.54 -8.70 7.23
C CYS A 91 -9.79 -7.85 7.49
N ASP A 92 -10.62 -8.27 8.43
CA ASP A 92 -11.76 -7.46 8.88
C ASP A 92 -11.27 -6.31 9.79
N LEU A 93 -11.79 -5.11 9.56
CA LEU A 93 -11.54 -3.94 10.39
C LEU A 93 -12.74 -3.73 11.31
N ASP A 94 -12.57 -4.03 12.61
CA ASP A 94 -13.62 -3.75 13.61
C ASP A 94 -13.66 -2.24 13.92
N VAL A 95 -14.74 -1.60 13.49
CA VAL A 95 -15.00 -0.17 13.69
C VAL A 95 -16.07 0.09 14.76
N GLY A 96 -16.63 -0.95 15.38
CA GLY A 96 -17.77 -0.86 16.29
C GLY A 96 -18.94 -0.06 15.68
N ASP A 97 -19.47 0.89 16.45
CA ASP A 97 -20.59 1.76 16.04
C ASP A 97 -20.14 3.05 15.32
N ALA A 98 -18.87 3.14 14.88
CA ALA A 98 -18.36 4.33 14.22
C ALA A 98 -19.04 4.53 12.86
N LYS A 99 -19.51 5.75 12.60
CA LYS A 99 -20.12 6.11 11.31
C LYS A 99 -19.05 6.40 10.26
N PRO A 100 -19.27 6.04 8.98
CA PRO A 100 -18.39 6.43 7.88
C PRO A 100 -18.17 7.94 7.81
N VAL A 101 -16.97 8.34 7.39
CA VAL A 101 -16.60 9.75 7.25
C VAL A 101 -16.19 9.99 5.81
N ALA A 102 -16.94 10.83 5.08
CA ALA A 102 -16.51 11.31 3.78
C ALA A 102 -15.63 12.55 3.96
N GLN A 103 -14.42 12.48 3.40
CA GLN A 103 -13.52 13.62 3.31
C GLN A 103 -13.34 14.03 1.86
N ARG A 104 -13.35 15.35 1.61
CA ARG A 104 -13.05 15.85 0.26
C ARG A 104 -11.56 15.62 -0.05
N PRO A 105 -11.23 15.09 -1.24
CA PRO A 105 -9.84 14.96 -1.67
C PRO A 105 -9.12 16.31 -1.66
N ARG A 106 -7.84 16.31 -1.31
CA ARG A 106 -6.99 17.51 -1.39
C ARG A 106 -6.55 17.73 -2.85
N SER A 107 -6.41 19.00 -3.22
CA SER A 107 -5.85 19.34 -4.53
C SER A 107 -4.40 18.88 -4.63
N VAL A 108 -4.04 18.26 -5.75
CA VAL A 108 -2.68 17.80 -6.06
C VAL A 108 -2.03 18.82 -6.97
N ALA A 109 -0.76 19.17 -6.68
CA ALA A 109 -0.03 20.14 -7.49
C ALA A 109 0.10 19.63 -8.95
N PRO A 110 -0.06 20.49 -9.98
CA PRO A 110 -0.07 20.05 -11.37
C PRO A 110 1.16 19.23 -11.79
N HIS A 111 2.34 19.56 -11.27
CA HIS A 111 3.59 18.85 -11.57
C HIS A 111 3.65 17.42 -11.00
N LEU A 112 2.80 17.08 -10.02
CA LEU A 112 2.70 15.74 -9.43
C LEU A 112 1.55 14.91 -10.02
N MET A 113 0.58 15.54 -10.69
CA MET A 113 -0.63 14.88 -11.19
C MET A 113 -0.32 13.67 -12.07
N LEU A 114 0.67 13.80 -12.97
CA LEU A 114 1.07 12.71 -13.87
C LEU A 114 1.64 11.51 -13.08
N LYS A 115 2.53 11.77 -12.11
CA LYS A 115 3.11 10.72 -11.27
C LYS A 115 2.06 10.00 -10.43
N VAL A 116 1.11 10.74 -9.85
CA VAL A 116 0.00 10.16 -9.07
C VAL A 116 -0.90 9.32 -9.97
N TYR A 117 -1.21 9.80 -11.17
CA TYR A 117 -2.02 9.05 -12.13
C TYR A 117 -1.35 7.74 -12.55
N GLU A 118 -0.05 7.76 -12.88
CA GLU A 118 0.70 6.55 -13.25
C GLU A 118 0.74 5.53 -12.11
N LEU A 119 0.96 5.98 -10.87
CA LEU A 119 0.90 5.13 -9.68
C LEU A 119 -0.48 4.46 -9.54
N LEU A 120 -1.55 5.24 -9.56
CA LEU A 120 -2.91 4.72 -9.42
C LEU A 120 -3.26 3.73 -10.53
N LYS A 121 -2.87 4.03 -11.78
CA LYS A 121 -3.07 3.14 -12.91
C LYS A 121 -2.37 1.79 -12.70
N LYS A 122 -1.10 1.80 -12.27
CA LYS A 122 -0.35 0.56 -12.02
C LYS A 122 -0.93 -0.25 -10.85
N LEU A 123 -1.38 0.42 -9.79
CA LEU A 123 -2.04 -0.25 -8.66
C LEU A 123 -3.38 -0.90 -9.06
N LEU A 124 -4.12 -0.29 -9.99
CA LEU A 124 -5.32 -0.90 -10.58
C LEU A 124 -4.97 -2.13 -11.42
N GLU A 125 -3.92 -2.04 -12.24
CA GLU A 125 -3.44 -3.17 -13.07
C GLU A 125 -2.98 -4.38 -12.23
N THR A 126 -2.41 -4.15 -11.05
CA THR A 126 -2.02 -5.23 -10.12
C THR A 126 -3.17 -5.80 -9.30
N GLY A 127 -4.34 -5.16 -9.31
CA GLY A 127 -5.49 -5.56 -8.50
C GLY A 127 -5.31 -5.31 -6.99
N LEU A 128 -4.35 -4.47 -6.60
CA LEU A 128 -4.19 -4.04 -5.20
C LEU A 128 -5.27 -3.04 -4.78
N ILE A 129 -5.76 -2.26 -5.73
CA ILE A 129 -6.90 -1.36 -5.55
C ILE A 129 -7.95 -1.65 -6.61
N GLU A 130 -9.19 -1.31 -6.29
CA GLU A 130 -10.33 -1.42 -7.20
C GLU A 130 -11.24 -0.20 -7.08
N TYR A 131 -12.09 0.00 -8.08
CA TYR A 131 -13.13 1.00 -8.00
C TYR A 131 -14.17 0.59 -6.95
N SER A 132 -14.54 1.53 -6.09
CA SER A 132 -15.52 1.31 -5.02
C SER A 132 -16.47 2.49 -4.89
N ASN A 133 -17.71 2.18 -4.51
CA ASN A 133 -18.71 3.16 -4.09
C ASN A 133 -18.83 3.09 -2.56
N SER A 134 -17.79 3.55 -1.85
CA SER A 134 -17.82 3.64 -0.39
C SER A 134 -18.88 4.65 0.08
N PRO A 135 -19.64 4.34 1.15
CA PRO A 135 -20.51 5.32 1.81
C PRO A 135 -19.72 6.45 2.47
#